data_AF-A0A2E2EMT2-F1
#
_entry.id   AF-A0A2E2EMT2-F1
#
_cell.length_a   1.000
_cell.length_b   1.000
_cell.length_c   1.000
_cell.angle_alpha   90.00
_cell.angle_beta   90.00
_cell.angle_gamma   90.00
#
_symmetry.space_group_name_H-M   'P 1'
#
loop_
_entity.id
_entity.type
_entity.pdbx_description
1 polymer ?
#
loop_
_entity_poly.entity_id
_entity_poly.type
_entity_poly.pdbx_seq_one_letter_code
_entity_poly.pdbx_strand_id
1 'polypeptide(L)'
;MIDAILNNGHQIGNHTYSHKNGFLSSNKMYLQDIERCKNTLPNTNLFRPPFGKMYPWKIRRIKEKYKIIMWDVLSYDFTENISEKQLKKNILKNTESGSIIVFHDNKKSEKILQKNL
;
A
#
# COMPACT_ATOMS: atom_id res chain seq x y z
N MET A 1 -13.46 -10.82 5.36
CA MET A 1 -12.61 -9.62 5.59
C MET A 1 -12.82 -8.59 4.50
N ILE A 2 -12.62 -8.91 3.21
CA ILE A 2 -12.87 -7.98 2.08
C ILE A 2 -14.27 -7.36 2.14
N ASP A 3 -15.32 -8.17 2.35
CA ASP A 3 -16.69 -7.66 2.42
C ASP A 3 -16.90 -6.69 3.59
N ALA A 4 -16.24 -6.92 4.73
CA ALA A 4 -16.31 -6.01 5.87
C ALA A 4 -15.64 -4.66 5.56
N ILE A 5 -14.50 -4.66 4.85
CA ILE A 5 -13.83 -3.44 4.40
C ILE A 5 -14.77 -2.63 3.50
N LEU A 6 -15.43 -3.29 2.54
CA LEU A 6 -16.37 -2.64 1.61
C LEU A 6 -17.64 -2.15 2.30
N ASN A 7 -18.24 -2.96 3.18
CA ASN A 7 -19.47 -2.62 3.90
C ASN A 7 -19.27 -1.43 4.86
N ASN A 8 -18.04 -1.23 5.36
CA ASN A 8 -17.66 -0.06 6.14
C ASN A 8 -17.31 1.18 5.29
N GLY A 9 -17.52 1.12 3.97
CA GLY A 9 -17.32 2.26 3.06
C GLY A 9 -15.87 2.49 2.64
N HIS A 10 -14.96 1.56 2.92
CA HIS A 10 -13.56 1.68 2.48
C HIS A 10 -13.36 1.20 1.05
N GLN A 11 -12.31 1.72 0.41
CA GLN A 11 -11.89 1.31 -0.94
C GLN A 11 -10.75 0.30 -0.88
N ILE A 12 -10.72 -0.59 -1.87
CA ILE A 12 -9.68 -1.61 -2.03
C ILE A 12 -8.86 -1.30 -3.27
N GLY A 13 -7.55 -1.51 -3.20
CA GLY A 13 -6.62 -1.34 -4.31
C GLY A 13 -5.71 -2.55 -4.49
N ASN A 14 -5.14 -2.70 -5.67
CA ASN A 14 -4.23 -3.79 -6.01
C ASN A 14 -2.82 -3.48 -5.47
N HIS A 15 -2.22 -4.43 -4.74
CA HIS A 15 -0.86 -4.33 -4.20
C HIS A 15 0.03 -5.50 -4.64
N THR A 16 -0.22 -6.04 -5.85
CA THR A 16 0.26 -7.34 -6.34
C THR A 16 -0.28 -8.52 -5.53
N TYR A 17 -0.17 -9.73 -6.05
CA TYR A 17 -0.66 -10.94 -5.39
C TYR A 17 0.35 -11.46 -4.35
N SER A 18 1.65 -11.40 -4.67
CA SER A 18 2.72 -11.96 -3.84
C SER A 18 3.66 -10.93 -3.20
N HIS A 19 3.22 -9.66 -3.11
CA HIS A 19 4.04 -8.54 -2.63
C HIS A 19 5.37 -8.42 -3.42
N LYS A 20 5.26 -8.55 -4.74
CA LYS A 20 6.41 -8.68 -5.64
C LYS A 20 7.16 -7.35 -5.79
N ASN A 21 8.49 -7.37 -5.70
CA ASN A 21 9.31 -6.17 -5.86
C ASN A 21 9.41 -5.74 -7.34
N GLY A 22 8.97 -4.52 -7.65
CA GLY A 22 8.93 -3.98 -9.01
C GLY A 22 10.28 -3.60 -9.60
N PHE A 23 11.39 -3.62 -8.84
CA PHE A 23 12.75 -3.53 -9.40
C PHE A 23 13.35 -4.91 -9.68
N LEU A 24 13.16 -5.87 -8.77
CA LEU A 24 13.82 -7.18 -8.85
C LEU A 24 13.14 -8.17 -9.80
N SER A 25 11.92 -7.88 -10.22
CA SER A 25 11.13 -8.80 -11.06
C SER A 25 11.19 -8.43 -12.53
N SER A 26 11.09 -9.41 -13.43
CA SER A 26 10.89 -9.14 -14.85
C SER A 26 9.55 -8.41 -15.11
N ASN A 27 9.44 -7.69 -16.22
CA ASN A 27 8.19 -7.01 -16.60
C ASN A 27 7.02 -7.99 -16.70
N LYS A 28 7.23 -9.14 -17.35
CA LYS A 28 6.21 -10.17 -17.54
C LYS A 28 5.71 -10.71 -16.19
N MET A 29 6.63 -11.14 -15.32
CA MET A 29 6.28 -11.70 -14.02
C MET A 29 5.56 -10.69 -13.13
N TYR A 30 5.99 -9.42 -13.15
CA TYR A 30 5.38 -8.38 -12.35
C TYR A 30 3.94 -8.09 -12.79
N LEU A 31 3.71 -7.94 -14.10
CA LEU A 31 2.38 -7.70 -14.65
C LEU A 31 1.44 -8.90 -14.46
N GLN A 32 1.94 -10.13 -14.61
CA GLN A 32 1.17 -11.33 -14.30
C GLN A 32 0.75 -11.39 -12.82
N ASP A 33 1.61 -10.94 -11.91
CA ASP A 33 1.30 -10.86 -10.48
C ASP A 33 0.18 -9.85 -10.18
N ILE A 34 0.20 -8.70 -10.87
CA ILE A 34 -0.85 -7.68 -10.78
C ILE A 34 -2.18 -8.22 -11.30
N GLU A 35 -2.20 -8.87 -12.46
CA GLU A 35 -3.43 -9.46 -13.03
C GLU A 35 -3.94 -10.63 -12.18
N ARG A 36 -3.05 -11.44 -11.58
CA ARG A 36 -3.46 -12.48 -10.64
C ARG A 36 -4.19 -11.89 -9.44
N CYS A 37 -3.68 -10.79 -8.88
CA CYS A 37 -4.32 -10.07 -7.78
C CYS A 37 -5.70 -9.52 -8.19
N LYS A 38 -5.79 -8.94 -9.39
CA LYS A 38 -7.05 -8.43 -9.95
C LYS A 38 -8.15 -9.49 -9.95
N ASN A 39 -7.83 -10.73 -10.32
CA ASN A 39 -8.81 -11.83 -10.37
C ASN A 39 -9.31 -12.28 -8.98
N THR A 40 -8.66 -11.84 -7.90
CA THR A 40 -9.04 -12.16 -6.51
C THR A 40 -9.65 -10.99 -5.77
N LEU A 41 -9.63 -9.78 -6.36
CA LEU A 41 -10.12 -8.56 -5.74
C LEU A 41 -11.44 -8.11 -6.38
N PRO A 42 -12.27 -7.36 -5.65
CA PRO A 42 -13.37 -6.63 -6.26
C PRO A 42 -12.83 -5.64 -7.30
N ASN A 43 -13.71 -5.19 -8.21
CA ASN A 43 -13.35 -4.23 -9.25
C ASN A 43 -12.70 -2.99 -8.63
N THR A 44 -11.45 -2.75 -8.99
CA THR A 44 -10.68 -1.58 -8.56
C THR A 44 -9.78 -1.10 -9.68
N ASN A 45 -9.60 0.21 -9.76
CA ASN A 45 -8.63 0.87 -10.63
C ASN A 45 -7.47 1.47 -9.82
N LEU A 46 -7.36 1.19 -8.51
CA LEU A 46 -6.27 1.70 -7.69
C LEU A 46 -5.13 0.68 -7.65
N PHE A 47 -3.89 1.16 -7.75
CA PHE A 47 -2.69 0.33 -7.61
C PHE A 47 -1.64 1.02 -6.77
N ARG A 48 -0.96 0.29 -5.89
CA ARG A 48 0.27 0.74 -5.22
C ARG A 48 1.35 -0.31 -5.43
N PRO A 49 2.58 0.05 -5.84
CA PRO A 49 3.65 -0.94 -5.95
C PRO A 49 4.21 -1.32 -4.58
N PRO A 50 4.47 -2.61 -4.30
CA PRO A 50 5.23 -3.05 -3.12
C PRO A 50 6.54 -2.28 -2.97
N PHE A 51 6.85 -1.92 -1.73
CA PHE A 51 8.04 -1.13 -1.36
C PHE A 51 8.13 0.26 -2.02
N GLY A 52 7.12 0.71 -2.77
CA GLY A 52 7.19 1.94 -3.55
C GLY A 52 8.14 1.85 -4.76
N LYS A 53 8.53 0.63 -5.16
CA LYS A 53 9.62 0.40 -6.13
C LYS A 53 9.10 -0.07 -7.47
N MET A 54 9.31 0.73 -8.52
CA MET A 54 8.92 0.40 -9.89
C MET A 54 9.69 1.22 -10.94
N TYR A 55 10.12 0.57 -12.02
CA TYR A 55 10.79 1.26 -13.12
C TYR A 55 9.80 2.03 -14.02
N PRO A 56 10.20 3.17 -14.63
CA PRO A 56 9.32 4.00 -15.47
C PRO A 56 8.58 3.25 -16.59
N TRP A 57 9.22 2.29 -17.25
CA TRP A 57 8.58 1.51 -18.32
C TRP A 57 7.47 0.58 -17.81
N LYS A 58 7.52 0.13 -16.55
CA LYS A 58 6.42 -0.62 -15.91
C LYS A 58 5.28 0.33 -15.53
N ILE A 59 5.62 1.53 -15.01
CA ILE A 59 4.65 2.58 -14.69
C ILE A 59 3.76 2.87 -15.91
N ARG A 60 4.36 3.05 -17.09
CA ARG A 60 3.63 3.35 -18.34
C ARG A 60 2.52 2.33 -18.61
N ARG A 61 2.84 1.04 -18.53
CA ARG A 61 1.89 -0.05 -18.80
C ARG A 61 0.81 -0.18 -17.73
N ILE A 62 1.15 0.08 -16.47
CA ILE A 62 0.20 -0.05 -15.36
C ILE A 62 -0.79 1.12 -15.36
N LYS A 63 -0.33 2.33 -15.71
CA LYS A 63 -1.18 3.53 -15.81
C LYS A 63 -2.30 3.42 -16.85
N GLU A 64 -2.18 2.53 -17.83
CA GLU A 64 -3.24 2.26 -18.82
C GLU A 64 -4.50 1.66 -18.18
N LYS A 65 -4.37 0.99 -17.03
CA LYS A 65 -5.49 0.33 -16.32
C LYS A 65 -5.72 0.84 -14.89
N TYR A 66 -4.69 1.42 -14.27
CA TYR A 66 -4.71 1.77 -12.86
C TYR A 66 -4.24 3.20 -12.59
N LYS A 67 -4.91 3.87 -11.65
CA LYS A 67 -4.39 5.03 -10.94
C LYS A 67 -3.37 4.56 -9.90
N ILE A 68 -2.11 4.96 -10.08
CA ILE A 68 -1.01 4.59 -9.19
C ILE A 68 -1.00 5.54 -7.99
N ILE A 69 -1.10 5.00 -6.79
CA ILE A 69 -1.16 5.73 -5.53
C ILE A 69 0.11 5.49 -4.72
N MET A 70 0.90 6.54 -4.53
CA MET A 70 2.08 6.53 -3.67
C MET A 70 1.72 7.07 -2.27
N TRP A 71 2.70 7.54 -1.53
CA TRP A 71 2.56 8.22 -0.25
C TRP A 71 3.70 9.22 -0.10
N ASP A 72 3.48 10.23 0.71
CA ASP A 72 4.47 11.21 1.16
C ASP A 72 4.76 11.03 2.65
N VAL A 73 3.80 10.52 3.44
CA VAL A 73 3.98 10.27 4.88
C VAL A 73 4.04 8.77 5.17
N LEU A 74 5.19 8.32 5.68
CA LEU A 74 5.43 6.94 6.11
C LEU A 74 5.36 6.86 7.64
N SER A 75 4.42 6.09 8.18
CA SER A 75 4.24 5.95 9.64
C SER A 75 5.37 5.17 10.32
N TYR A 76 6.00 4.23 9.60
CA TYR A 76 6.95 3.23 10.13
C TYR A 76 6.33 2.29 11.18
N ASP A 77 5.01 2.12 11.15
CA ASP A 77 4.26 1.21 12.03
C ASP A 77 4.74 -0.25 11.97
N PHE A 78 5.29 -0.68 10.84
CA PHE A 78 5.87 -2.02 10.66
C PHE A 78 7.26 -2.20 11.29
N THR A 79 7.88 -1.15 11.81
CA THR A 79 9.21 -1.19 12.44
C THR A 79 9.13 -1.82 13.83
N GLU A 80 10.00 -2.79 14.08
CA GLU A 80 10.09 -3.42 15.40
C GLU A 80 10.45 -2.38 16.47
N ASN A 81 9.72 -2.43 17.59
CA ASN A 81 9.92 -1.54 18.75
C ASN A 81 9.72 -0.04 18.47
N ILE A 82 8.96 0.34 17.45
CA ILE A 82 8.55 1.74 17.29
C ILE A 82 7.77 2.20 18.53
N SER A 83 8.15 3.33 19.10
CA SER A 83 7.42 3.94 20.22
C SER A 83 6.24 4.77 19.71
N GLU A 84 5.19 4.90 20.53
CA GLU A 84 4.01 5.73 20.22
C GLU A 84 4.39 7.18 19.92
N LYS A 85 5.34 7.72 20.68
CA LYS A 85 5.88 9.05 20.49
C LYS A 85 6.54 9.19 19.12
N GLN A 86 7.31 8.18 18.70
CA GLN A 86 7.96 8.20 17.39
C GLN A 86 6.94 8.04 16.26
N LEU A 87 5.97 7.13 16.39
CA LEU A 87 4.88 6.95 15.43
C LEU A 87 4.11 8.27 15.22
N LYS A 88 3.64 8.89 16.31
CA LYS A 88 2.93 10.17 16.26
C LYS A 88 3.79 11.28 15.66
N LYS A 89 5.08 11.33 16.01
CA LYS A 89 6.02 12.30 15.43
C LYS A 89 6.19 12.11 13.92
N ASN A 90 6.31 10.87 13.44
CA ASN A 90 6.44 10.57 12.02
C ASN A 90 5.21 11.03 11.22
N ILE A 91 4.02 10.92 11.81
CA ILE A 91 2.77 11.28 11.15
C ILE A 91 2.51 12.79 11.27
N LEU A 92 2.35 13.28 12.50
CA LEU A 92 1.87 14.64 12.78
C LEU A 92 2.83 15.72 12.30
N LYS A 93 4.14 15.46 12.31
CA LYS A 93 5.14 16.44 11.84
C LYS A 93 5.17 16.56 10.32
N ASN A 94 4.84 15.49 9.59
CA ASN A 94 5.01 15.42 8.15
C ASN A 94 3.68 15.49 7.38
N THR A 95 2.53 15.48 8.08
CA THR A 95 1.22 15.56 7.45
C THR A 95 0.88 17.02 7.13
N GLU A 96 0.47 17.24 5.89
CA GLU A 96 -0.08 18.50 5.41
C GLU A 96 -1.37 18.27 4.60
N SER A 97 -2.02 19.36 4.20
CA SER A 97 -3.23 19.27 3.39
C SER A 97 -2.94 18.57 2.06
N GLY A 98 -3.54 17.41 1.85
CA GLY A 98 -3.34 16.60 0.65
C GLY A 98 -2.39 15.40 0.83
N SER A 99 -1.75 15.27 1.99
CA SER A 99 -0.89 14.12 2.29
C SER A 99 -1.63 12.79 2.19
N ILE A 100 -0.94 11.78 1.65
CA ILE A 100 -1.33 10.37 1.69
C ILE A 100 -0.42 9.68 2.70
N ILE A 101 -1.01 9.24 3.80
CA ILE A 101 -0.32 8.54 4.89
C ILE A 101 -0.42 7.03 4.65
N VAL A 102 0.69 6.31 4.86
CA VAL A 102 0.74 4.85 4.77
C VAL A 102 0.79 4.19 6.15
N PHE A 103 -0.06 3.19 6.31
CA PHE A 103 -0.10 2.22 7.42
C PHE A 103 -0.16 0.80 6.85
N HIS A 104 0.10 -0.18 7.69
CA HIS A 104 0.14 -1.59 7.34
C HIS A 104 -0.74 -2.39 8.29
N ASP A 105 -1.62 -3.20 7.72
CA ASP A 105 -2.39 -4.18 8.46
C ASP A 105 -1.59 -5.49 8.55
N ASN A 106 -0.73 -5.60 9.56
CA ASN A 106 0.05 -6.79 9.85
C ASN A 106 0.34 -6.93 11.36
N LYS A 107 0.78 -8.12 11.78
CA LYS A 107 1.08 -8.43 13.19
C LYS A 107 2.07 -7.49 13.87
N LYS A 108 3.02 -6.91 13.12
CA LYS A 108 4.01 -5.98 13.69
C LYS A 108 3.36 -4.63 14.04
N SER A 109 2.39 -4.22 13.24
CA SER A 109 1.75 -2.91 13.30
C SER A 109 0.51 -2.93 14.20
N GLU A 110 -0.18 -4.08 14.30
CA GLU A 110 -1.45 -4.24 15.03
C GLU A 110 -1.43 -3.62 16.44
N LYS A 111 -0.46 -4.03 17.27
CA LYS A 111 -0.40 -3.60 18.68
C LYS A 111 -0.21 -2.09 18.83
N ILE A 112 0.64 -1.48 18.00
CA ILE A 112 0.92 -0.04 18.09
C ILE A 112 -0.25 0.78 17.52
N LEU A 113 -0.92 0.29 16.49
CA LEU A 113 -2.05 0.98 15.87
C LEU A 113 -3.31 0.91 16.73
N GLN A 114 -3.71 -0.27 17.24
CA GLN A 114 -4.91 -0.41 18.09
C GLN A 114 -4.86 0.44 19.37
N LYS A 115 -3.66 0.74 19.87
CA LYS A 115 -3.51 1.58 21.06
C LYS A 115 -3.61 3.08 20.74
N ASN A 116 -3.45 3.48 19.48
CA ASN A 116 -3.28 4.88 19.08
C ASN A 116 -4.30 5.39 18.05
N LEU A 117 -5.15 4.51 17.51
CA LEU A 117 -6.27 4.76 16.61
C LEU A 117 -7.53 4.15 17.20
#